data_AF-A0A9E7F7V1-F1
#
_entry.id   AF-A0A9E7F7V1-F1
#
_cell.length_a   1.000
_cell.length_b   1.000
_cell.length_c   1.000
_cell.angle_alpha   90.00
_cell.angle_beta   90.00
_cell.angle_gamma   90.00
#
_symmetry.space_group_name_H-M   'P 1'
#
loop_
_entity.id
_entity.type
_entity.pdbx_description
1 polymer ?
#
loop_
_entity_poly.entity_id
_entity_poly.type
_entity_poly.pdbx_seq_one_letter_code
_entity_poly.pdbx_strand_id
1 'polypeptide(L)'
;MEVIYFDESVRTSKRQELETKLLQLVNPAYQSMLGHIRAKTLDDFKEALDKAIEREGFAVAVHDCTQSFMLKFDKGCEDATIEQAIWDPSKVWEKLRRDIDVYVTSVCAAKLSELTTLYEATVDKMILQLEEYAKSVVESKGKRRGWKNLDLYEGQVLLLSVVLGSDTIHEKLGKEDIKAITKTARSAYLKSMPVMTVISLSLMDASDSGGSSRSIQILDPLASSSWEEILYSASP
;
A
#
# COMPACT_ATOMS: atom_id res chain seq x y z
N MET A 1 23.03 47.24 -64.65
CA MET A 1 22.21 48.47 -64.54
C MET A 1 20.93 48.31 -65.39
N GLU A 2 20.19 47.20 -65.22
CA GLU A 2 19.03 46.83 -66.07
C GLU A 2 17.67 46.94 -65.37
N VAL A 3 17.66 47.02 -64.04
CA VAL A 3 16.42 46.98 -63.24
C VAL A 3 15.54 48.21 -63.49
N ILE A 4 16.14 49.37 -63.78
CA ILE A 4 15.42 50.63 -64.07
C ILE A 4 14.63 50.64 -65.39
N TYR A 5 14.81 49.64 -66.27
CA TYR A 5 14.09 49.55 -67.54
C TYR A 5 12.76 48.77 -67.46
N PHE A 6 12.55 48.03 -66.36
CA PHE A 6 11.36 47.22 -66.16
C PHE A 6 10.25 47.99 -65.46
N ASP A 7 9.01 47.68 -65.87
CA ASP A 7 7.80 48.16 -65.22
C ASP A 7 7.79 47.83 -63.72
N GLU A 8 7.23 48.72 -62.91
CA GLU A 8 7.21 48.56 -61.44
C GLU A 8 6.50 47.26 -61.03
N SER A 9 5.47 46.84 -61.78
CA SER A 9 4.76 45.58 -61.55
C SER A 9 5.68 44.35 -61.68
N VAL A 10 6.57 44.35 -62.67
CA VAL A 10 7.53 43.26 -62.90
C VAL A 10 8.59 43.24 -61.81
N ARG A 11 9.08 44.41 -61.40
CA ARG A 11 10.07 44.53 -60.32
C ARG A 11 9.54 44.08 -58.97
N THR A 12 8.33 44.49 -58.62
CA THR A 12 7.68 44.10 -57.36
C THR A 12 7.36 42.61 -57.34
N SER A 13 6.83 42.06 -58.44
CA SER A 13 6.59 40.62 -58.59
C SER A 13 7.88 39.80 -58.45
N LYS A 14 8.96 40.23 -59.11
CA LYS A 14 10.24 39.51 -59.02
C LYS A 14 10.86 39.60 -57.63
N ARG A 15 10.71 40.73 -56.94
CA ARG A 15 11.13 40.90 -55.54
C ARG A 15 10.37 39.95 -54.62
N GLN A 16 9.04 39.87 -54.73
CA GLN A 16 8.21 38.95 -53.94
C GLN A 16 8.55 37.48 -54.21
N GLU A 17 8.83 37.12 -55.46
CA GLU A 17 9.26 35.77 -55.83
C GLU A 17 10.58 35.39 -55.15
N LEU A 18 11.56 36.31 -55.14
CA LEU A 18 12.85 36.11 -54.49
C LEU A 18 12.71 36.04 -52.97
N GLU A 19 11.91 36.91 -52.36
CA GLU A 19 11.59 36.88 -50.93
C GLU A 19 10.97 35.55 -50.52
N THR A 20 9.99 35.05 -51.28
CA THR A 20 9.34 33.76 -51.01
C THR A 20 10.33 32.60 -51.10
N LYS A 21 11.20 32.58 -52.11
CA LYS A 21 12.24 31.55 -52.26
C LYS A 21 13.26 31.59 -51.14
N LEU A 22 13.64 32.80 -50.70
CA LEU A 22 14.55 32.97 -49.57
C LEU A 22 13.93 32.45 -48.28
N LEU A 23 12.66 32.78 -48.00
CA LEU A 23 11.94 32.26 -46.84
C LEU A 23 11.84 30.73 -46.86
N GLN A 24 11.58 30.12 -48.02
CA GLN A 24 11.57 28.66 -48.14
C GLN A 24 12.93 28.03 -47.82
N LEU A 25 14.03 28.69 -48.19
CA LEU A 25 15.39 28.21 -47.92
C LEU A 25 15.79 28.36 -46.44
N VAL A 26 15.36 29.44 -45.79
CA VAL A 26 15.72 29.74 -44.39
C VAL A 26 14.82 29.02 -43.39
N ASN A 27 13.58 28.67 -43.77
CA ASN A 27 12.61 28.02 -42.87
C ASN A 27 13.14 26.74 -42.17
N PRO A 28 13.83 25.80 -42.84
CA PRO A 28 14.40 24.63 -42.16
C PRO A 28 15.42 25.00 -41.06
N ALA A 29 16.22 26.04 -41.27
CA ALA A 29 17.18 26.51 -40.27
C ALA A 29 16.45 27.12 -39.06
N TYR A 30 15.38 27.89 -39.30
CA TYR A 30 14.52 28.41 -38.25
C TYR A 30 13.85 27.31 -37.42
N GLN A 31 13.27 26.29 -38.07
CA GLN A 31 12.65 25.15 -37.37
C GLN A 31 13.69 24.36 -36.55
N SER A 32 14.90 24.17 -37.09
CA SER A 32 16.00 23.53 -36.38
C SER A 32 16.38 24.30 -35.11
N MET A 33 16.55 25.61 -35.24
CA MET A 33 16.85 26.50 -34.11
C MET A 33 15.75 26.48 -33.05
N LEU A 34 14.47 26.56 -33.42
CA LEU A 34 13.36 26.41 -32.47
C LEU A 34 13.38 25.05 -31.76
N GLY A 35 13.74 23.99 -32.49
CA GLY A 35 13.94 22.66 -31.92
C GLY A 35 15.04 22.65 -30.85
N HIS A 36 16.16 23.32 -31.11
CA HIS A 36 17.26 23.47 -30.14
C HIS A 36 16.88 24.31 -28.93
N ILE A 37 16.20 25.45 -29.13
CA ILE A 37 15.72 26.31 -28.04
C ILE A 37 14.77 25.50 -27.14
N ARG A 38 13.82 24.76 -27.72
CA ARG A 38 12.91 23.88 -26.97
C ARG A 38 13.66 22.84 -26.16
N ALA A 39 14.57 22.09 -26.79
CA ALA A 39 15.31 21.03 -26.12
C ALA A 39 16.14 21.56 -24.95
N LYS A 40 16.90 22.64 -25.19
CA LYS A 40 17.69 23.30 -24.15
C LYS A 40 16.83 23.81 -22.99
N THR A 41 15.73 24.49 -23.30
CA THR A 41 14.81 25.02 -22.27
C THR A 41 14.22 23.91 -21.42
N LEU A 42 13.85 22.78 -22.04
CA LEU A 42 13.31 21.63 -21.33
C LEU A 42 14.35 20.97 -20.42
N ASP A 43 15.58 20.81 -20.88
CA ASP A 43 16.63 20.20 -20.06
C ASP A 43 17.04 21.11 -18.89
N ASP A 44 17.19 22.41 -19.13
CA ASP A 44 17.42 23.39 -18.06
C ASP A 44 16.25 23.43 -17.06
N PHE A 45 15.01 23.24 -17.53
CA PHE A 45 13.82 23.15 -16.68
C PHE A 45 13.86 21.94 -15.76
N LYS A 46 14.21 20.74 -16.27
CA LYS A 46 14.31 19.52 -15.45
C LYS A 46 15.32 19.71 -14.31
N GLU A 47 16.51 20.21 -14.64
CA GLU A 47 17.54 20.45 -13.64
C GLU A 47 17.14 21.49 -12.60
N ALA A 48 16.43 22.54 -13.01
CA ALA A 48 15.95 23.57 -12.10
C ALA A 48 14.83 23.04 -11.20
N LEU A 49 13.90 22.27 -11.75
CA LEU A 49 12.79 21.70 -11.00
C LEU A 49 13.28 20.71 -9.93
N ASP A 50 14.20 19.82 -10.29
CA ASP A 50 14.80 18.86 -9.36
C ASP A 50 15.47 19.57 -8.17
N LYS A 51 16.11 20.72 -8.40
CA LYS A 51 16.72 21.54 -7.34
C LYS A 51 15.68 22.33 -6.52
N ALA A 52 14.60 22.77 -7.15
CA ALA A 52 13.57 23.59 -6.52
C ALA A 52 12.67 22.77 -5.59
N ILE A 53 12.33 21.52 -5.97
CA ILE A 53 11.48 20.62 -5.16
C ILE A 53 12.13 20.30 -3.80
N GLU A 54 13.46 20.29 -3.70
CA GLU A 54 14.17 20.05 -2.44
C GLU A 54 14.22 21.30 -1.53
N ARG A 55 13.92 22.49 -2.06
CA ARG A 55 13.95 23.77 -1.33
C ARG A 55 12.57 24.31 -1.00
N GLU A 56 11.62 24.09 -1.89
CA GLU A 56 10.28 24.68 -1.89
C GLU A 56 9.23 23.57 -2.02
N GLY A 57 7.98 23.86 -1.64
CA GLY A 57 6.90 22.90 -1.83
C GLY A 57 6.68 22.56 -3.31
N PHE A 58 6.44 21.29 -3.63
CA PHE A 58 6.32 20.78 -5.00
C PHE A 58 5.42 21.65 -5.91
N ALA A 59 4.25 22.05 -5.44
CA ALA A 59 3.32 22.86 -6.22
C ALA A 59 3.87 24.25 -6.58
N VAL A 60 4.57 24.90 -5.64
CA VAL A 60 5.19 26.22 -5.83
C VAL A 60 6.36 26.08 -6.80
N ALA A 61 7.25 25.12 -6.55
CA ALA A 61 8.41 24.84 -7.40
C ALA A 61 8.00 24.57 -8.86
N VAL A 62 6.99 23.73 -9.09
CA VAL A 62 6.46 23.44 -10.43
C VAL A 62 5.90 24.69 -11.09
N HIS A 63 5.07 25.45 -10.37
CA HIS A 63 4.45 26.66 -10.90
C HIS A 63 5.49 27.69 -11.35
N ASP A 64 6.43 28.02 -10.46
CA ASP A 64 7.42 29.08 -10.69
C ASP A 64 8.44 28.67 -11.73
N CYS A 65 8.88 27.40 -11.73
CA CYS A 65 9.73 26.88 -12.80
C CYS A 65 9.00 26.91 -14.14
N THR A 66 7.75 26.43 -14.21
CA THR A 66 7.00 26.40 -15.47
C THR A 66 6.86 27.82 -16.03
N GLN A 67 6.40 28.77 -15.21
CA GLN A 67 6.25 30.16 -15.64
C GLN A 67 7.58 30.77 -16.12
N SER A 68 8.66 30.59 -15.35
CA SER A 68 9.98 31.13 -15.67
C SER A 68 10.53 30.57 -16.99
N PHE A 69 10.41 29.26 -17.21
CA PHE A 69 10.95 28.61 -18.41
C PHE A 69 10.10 28.83 -19.66
N MET A 70 8.78 28.95 -19.53
CA MET A 70 7.94 29.38 -20.65
C MET A 70 8.29 30.80 -21.10
N LEU A 71 8.52 31.72 -20.16
CA LEU A 71 8.97 33.08 -20.50
C LEU A 71 10.37 33.11 -21.15
N LYS A 72 11.30 32.24 -20.70
CA LYS A 72 12.61 32.10 -21.34
C LYS A 72 12.50 31.60 -22.78
N PHE A 73 11.59 30.67 -23.04
CA PHE A 73 11.33 30.18 -24.38
C PHE A 73 10.78 31.29 -25.27
N ASP A 74 9.78 32.03 -24.80
CA ASP A 74 9.17 33.14 -25.55
C ASP A 74 10.23 34.18 -25.94
N LYS A 75 11.07 34.58 -24.97
CA LYS A 75 12.20 35.49 -25.23
C LYS A 75 13.21 34.92 -26.23
N GLY A 76 13.52 33.63 -26.14
CA GLY A 76 14.40 32.97 -27.10
C GLY A 76 13.82 32.91 -28.52
N CYS A 77 12.49 32.87 -28.64
CA CYS A 77 11.79 32.95 -29.93
C CYS A 77 11.75 34.38 -30.49
N GLU A 78 11.67 35.41 -29.65
CA GLU A 78 11.74 36.82 -30.08
C GLU A 78 13.08 37.11 -30.78
N ASP A 79 14.21 36.67 -30.20
CA ASP A 79 15.55 36.83 -30.79
C ASP A 79 15.71 36.15 -32.17
N ALA A 80 14.83 35.19 -32.47
CA ALA A 80 14.80 34.38 -33.67
C ALA A 80 13.81 34.88 -34.75
N THR A 81 13.03 35.93 -34.44
CA THR A 81 11.93 36.38 -35.30
C THR A 81 12.44 37.15 -36.51
N ILE A 82 12.04 36.73 -37.71
CA ILE A 82 12.28 37.46 -38.95
C ILE A 82 11.03 38.25 -39.28
N GLU A 83 11.07 39.59 -39.23
CA GLU A 83 9.89 40.47 -39.45
C GLU A 83 9.15 40.21 -40.77
N GLN A 84 9.89 39.78 -41.80
CA GLN A 84 9.34 39.47 -43.13
C GLN A 84 8.67 38.09 -43.20
N ALA A 85 8.83 37.25 -42.17
CA ALA A 85 8.30 35.90 -42.11
C ALA A 85 7.14 35.83 -41.10
N ILE A 86 5.97 35.42 -41.57
CA ILE A 86 4.82 35.09 -40.70
C ILE A 86 5.01 33.65 -40.18
N TRP A 87 6.08 33.41 -39.43
CA TRP A 87 6.35 32.10 -38.84
C TRP A 87 5.81 32.04 -37.42
N ASP A 88 4.97 31.04 -37.14
CA ASP A 88 4.30 30.89 -35.85
C ASP A 88 5.06 29.93 -34.92
N PRO A 89 5.65 30.40 -33.80
CA PRO A 89 6.30 29.55 -32.81
C PRO A 89 5.31 28.77 -31.92
N SER A 90 3.99 29.05 -31.99
CA SER A 90 2.98 28.49 -31.08
C SER A 90 2.98 26.95 -31.05
N LYS A 91 3.23 26.29 -32.18
CA LYS A 91 3.29 24.82 -32.24
C LYS A 91 4.45 24.25 -31.41
N VAL A 92 5.60 24.94 -31.41
CA VAL A 92 6.78 24.52 -30.65
C VAL A 92 6.58 24.84 -29.17
N TRP A 93 5.95 25.98 -28.88
CA TRP A 93 5.54 26.38 -27.53
C TRP A 93 4.59 25.36 -26.89
N GLU A 94 3.53 24.98 -27.58
CA GLU A 94 2.57 23.98 -27.09
C GLU A 94 3.24 22.63 -26.85
N LYS A 95 4.22 22.29 -27.70
CA LYS A 95 5.00 21.06 -27.53
C LYS A 95 5.87 21.12 -26.29
N LEU A 96 6.55 22.25 -26.05
CA LEU A 96 7.32 22.47 -24.83
C LEU A 96 6.43 22.34 -23.58
N ARG A 97 5.26 23.00 -23.58
CA ARG A 97 4.31 22.92 -22.47
C ARG A 97 3.88 21.48 -22.18
N ARG A 98 3.53 20.72 -23.23
CA ARG A 98 3.19 19.30 -23.08
C ARG A 98 4.36 18.47 -22.55
N ASP A 99 5.58 18.70 -23.04
CA ASP A 99 6.77 17.99 -22.57
C ASP A 99 7.04 18.28 -21.07
N ILE A 100 6.83 19.53 -20.63
CA ILE A 100 6.91 19.94 -19.22
C ILE A 100 5.84 19.23 -18.38
N ASP A 101 4.58 19.26 -18.80
CA ASP A 101 3.46 18.64 -18.06
C ASP A 101 3.66 17.13 -17.88
N VAL A 102 4.16 16.45 -18.91
CA VAL A 102 4.51 15.02 -18.85
C VAL A 102 5.61 14.76 -17.82
N TYR A 103 6.69 15.56 -17.84
CA TYR A 103 7.77 15.41 -16.88
C TYR A 103 7.31 15.69 -15.44
N VAL A 104 6.55 16.77 -15.21
CA VAL A 104 5.98 17.10 -13.89
C VAL A 104 5.11 15.97 -13.37
N THR A 105 4.26 15.39 -14.23
CA THR A 105 3.40 14.24 -13.87
C THR A 105 4.25 13.03 -13.47
N SER A 106 5.34 12.76 -14.22
CA SER A 106 6.27 11.68 -13.90
C SER A 106 6.97 11.89 -12.56
N VAL A 107 7.44 13.11 -12.28
CA VAL A 107 8.11 13.44 -11.00
C VAL A 107 7.12 13.33 -9.84
N CYS A 108 5.89 13.81 -10.01
CA CYS A 108 4.83 13.68 -9.02
C CYS A 108 4.53 12.21 -8.70
N ALA A 109 4.36 11.37 -9.73
CA ALA A 109 4.11 9.95 -9.55
C ALA A 109 5.28 9.24 -8.83
N ALA A 110 6.52 9.57 -9.17
CA ALA A 110 7.70 9.02 -8.52
C ALA A 110 7.76 9.39 -7.02
N LYS A 111 7.59 10.67 -6.68
CA LYS A 111 7.60 11.15 -5.29
C LYS A 111 6.44 10.56 -4.48
N LEU A 112 5.25 10.41 -5.07
CA LEU A 112 4.11 9.76 -4.42
C LEU A 112 4.36 8.27 -4.17
N SER A 113 4.97 7.56 -5.12
CA SER A 113 5.36 6.16 -4.96
C SER A 113 6.36 5.99 -3.83
N GLU A 114 7.39 6.84 -3.79
CA GLU A 114 8.39 6.84 -2.72
C GLU A 114 7.74 7.05 -1.35
N LEU A 115 6.88 8.07 -1.22
CA LEU A 115 6.17 8.35 0.04
C LEU A 115 5.26 7.19 0.47
N THR A 116 4.57 6.56 -0.49
CA THR A 116 3.70 5.42 -0.22
C THR A 116 4.50 4.25 0.32
N THR A 117 5.62 3.90 -0.32
CA THR A 117 6.48 2.78 0.13
C THR A 117 7.10 3.03 1.50
N LEU A 118 7.48 4.27 1.81
CA LEU A 118 7.98 4.64 3.13
C LEU A 118 6.91 4.50 4.21
N TYR A 119 5.67 4.89 3.90
CA TYR A 119 4.55 4.77 4.82
C TYR A 119 4.17 3.30 5.06
N GLU A 120 4.05 2.51 4.00
CA GLU A 120 3.80 1.06 4.07
C GLU A 120 4.83 0.35 4.95
N ALA A 121 6.13 0.59 4.70
CA ALA A 121 7.21 0.02 5.50
C ALA A 121 7.13 0.45 6.99
N THR A 122 6.68 1.68 7.25
CA THR A 122 6.50 2.19 8.62
C THR A 122 5.33 1.49 9.31
N VAL A 123 4.22 1.30 8.60
CA VAL A 123 3.04 0.59 9.11
C VAL A 123 3.37 -0.87 9.41
N ASP A 124 4.04 -1.57 8.50
CA ASP A 124 4.45 -2.96 8.69
C ASP A 124 5.35 -3.13 9.91
N LYS A 125 6.31 -2.20 10.09
CA LYS A 125 7.16 -2.17 11.26
C LYS A 125 6.36 -2.00 12.56
N MET A 126 5.39 -1.09 12.58
CA MET A 126 4.54 -0.86 13.75
C MET A 126 3.69 -2.08 14.08
N ILE A 127 3.16 -2.77 13.08
CA ILE A 127 2.39 -4.01 13.24
C ILE A 127 3.26 -5.09 13.90
N LEU A 128 4.47 -5.33 13.39
CA LEU A 128 5.40 -6.32 13.96
C LEU A 128 5.75 -6.02 15.43
N GLN A 129 5.97 -4.74 15.77
CA GLN A 129 6.25 -4.34 17.14
C GLN A 129 5.06 -4.59 18.08
N LEU A 130 3.82 -4.37 17.61
CA LEU A 130 2.62 -4.65 18.39
C LEU A 130 2.38 -6.14 18.58
N GLU A 131 2.63 -6.95 17.56
CA GLU A 131 2.54 -8.41 17.64
C GLU A 131 3.55 -8.99 18.64
N GLU A 132 4.81 -8.54 18.59
CA GLU A 132 5.84 -8.96 19.53
C GLU A 132 5.50 -8.54 20.97
N TYR A 133 5.01 -7.31 21.15
CA TYR A 133 4.53 -6.83 22.44
C TYR A 133 3.38 -7.71 22.97
N ALA A 134 2.36 -7.96 22.16
CA ALA A 134 1.22 -8.80 22.53
C ALA A 134 1.66 -10.22 22.92
N LYS A 135 2.58 -10.82 22.16
CA LYS A 135 3.16 -12.14 22.46
C LYS A 135 3.87 -12.14 23.81
N SER A 136 4.72 -11.14 24.08
CA SER A 136 5.41 -11.01 25.38
C SER A 136 4.43 -10.88 26.56
N VAL A 137 3.32 -10.16 26.37
CA VAL A 137 2.28 -9.97 27.40
C VAL A 137 1.54 -11.28 27.67
N VAL A 138 1.25 -12.07 26.63
CA VAL A 138 0.61 -13.38 26.77
C VAL A 138 1.55 -14.37 27.48
N GLU A 139 2.80 -14.45 27.05
CA GLU A 139 3.81 -15.33 27.65
C GLU A 139 4.07 -15.00 29.13
N SER A 140 4.21 -13.70 29.45
CA SER A 140 4.42 -13.26 30.83
C SER A 140 3.21 -13.54 31.73
N LYS A 141 1.97 -13.41 31.22
CA LYS A 141 0.75 -13.80 31.96
C LYS A 141 0.60 -15.31 32.11
N GLY A 142 0.92 -16.10 31.08
CA GLY A 142 0.89 -17.56 31.13
C GLY A 142 1.88 -18.12 32.15
N LYS A 143 3.11 -17.61 32.16
CA LYS A 143 4.14 -18.00 33.14
C LYS A 143 3.77 -17.62 34.57
N ARG A 144 3.15 -16.45 34.78
CA ARG A 144 2.73 -15.97 36.10
C ARG A 144 1.55 -16.76 36.69
N ARG A 145 0.63 -17.23 35.85
CA ARG A 145 -0.57 -17.95 36.33
C ARG A 145 -0.33 -19.43 36.55
N GLY A 146 0.73 -20.01 35.97
CA GLY A 146 0.95 -21.47 35.96
C GLY A 146 -0.16 -22.14 35.16
N TRP A 147 0.17 -22.97 34.20
CA TRP A 147 -0.81 -23.54 33.26
C TRP A 147 -1.65 -24.66 33.90
N LYS A 148 -2.25 -24.40 35.07
CA LYS A 148 -3.10 -25.33 35.82
C LYS A 148 -4.53 -25.41 35.27
N ASN A 149 -4.86 -24.71 34.18
CA ASN A 149 -6.22 -24.62 33.62
C ASN A 149 -6.22 -24.58 32.08
N LEU A 150 -5.24 -25.20 31.39
CA LEU A 150 -5.10 -25.10 29.93
C LEU A 150 -6.35 -25.57 29.18
N ASP A 151 -6.99 -26.64 29.66
CA ASP A 151 -8.23 -27.18 29.09
C ASP A 151 -9.42 -26.20 29.13
N LEU A 152 -9.43 -25.28 30.11
CA LEU A 152 -10.52 -24.31 30.27
C LEU A 152 -10.36 -23.09 29.35
N TYR A 153 -9.13 -22.68 29.07
CA TYR A 153 -8.84 -21.50 28.24
C TYR A 153 -8.90 -21.82 26.75
N GLU A 154 -8.50 -23.03 26.34
CA GLU A 154 -8.60 -23.46 24.94
C GLU A 154 -10.06 -23.60 24.51
N GLY A 155 -10.92 -24.13 25.40
CA GLY A 155 -12.37 -24.12 25.21
C GLY A 155 -12.98 -22.71 25.20
N GLN A 156 -12.45 -21.76 25.98
CA GLN A 156 -12.93 -20.37 25.99
C GLN A 156 -12.49 -19.56 24.76
N VAL A 157 -11.29 -19.81 24.22
CA VAL A 157 -10.79 -19.16 23.00
C VAL A 157 -11.53 -19.69 21.77
N LEU A 158 -11.80 -20.99 21.72
CA LEU A 158 -12.68 -21.59 20.69
C LEU A 158 -14.12 -21.08 20.80
N LEU A 159 -14.63 -20.89 22.02
CA LEU A 159 -15.95 -20.28 22.23
C LEU A 159 -15.96 -18.81 21.77
N LEU A 160 -14.92 -18.02 22.10
CA LEU A 160 -14.81 -16.63 21.66
C LEU A 160 -14.66 -16.52 20.14
N SER A 161 -13.91 -17.40 19.49
CA SER A 161 -13.74 -17.35 18.03
C SER A 161 -14.99 -17.80 17.28
N VAL A 162 -15.78 -18.73 17.84
CA VAL A 162 -17.09 -19.09 17.28
C VAL A 162 -18.12 -17.96 17.47
N VAL A 163 -18.06 -17.25 18.61
CA VAL A 163 -18.95 -16.12 18.89
C VAL A 163 -18.56 -14.86 18.11
N LEU A 164 -17.27 -14.55 17.98
CA LEU A 164 -16.76 -13.38 17.26
C LEU A 164 -16.59 -13.64 15.76
N GLY A 165 -16.39 -14.89 15.34
CA GLY A 165 -16.37 -15.30 13.92
C GLY A 165 -17.74 -15.24 13.24
N SER A 166 -18.77 -14.75 13.95
CA SER A 166 -20.11 -14.49 13.44
C SER A 166 -20.37 -13.00 13.17
N ASP A 167 -19.32 -12.24 12.86
CA ASP A 167 -19.41 -10.84 12.40
C ASP A 167 -20.21 -10.68 11.08
N THR A 168 -20.68 -11.77 10.46
CA THR A 168 -21.58 -11.76 9.30
C THR A 168 -23.08 -11.84 9.64
N ILE A 169 -23.50 -11.82 10.91
CA ILE A 169 -24.94 -11.92 11.27
C ILE A 169 -25.48 -10.69 12.01
N HIS A 170 -24.77 -9.57 12.00
CA HIS A 170 -25.15 -8.39 12.78
C HIS A 170 -26.37 -7.60 12.25
N GLU A 171 -26.96 -7.96 11.10
CA GLU A 171 -28.03 -7.13 10.51
C GLU A 171 -29.46 -7.68 10.57
N LYS A 172 -29.73 -8.93 11.02
CA LYS A 172 -31.10 -9.44 10.83
C LYS A 172 -31.62 -10.56 11.73
N LEU A 173 -31.36 -10.55 13.04
CA LEU A 173 -31.98 -11.54 13.91
C LEU A 173 -32.42 -10.97 15.26
N GLY A 174 -33.71 -11.13 15.57
CA GLY A 174 -34.35 -10.59 16.76
C GLY A 174 -33.72 -11.17 18.04
N LYS A 175 -33.71 -10.36 19.11
CA LYS A 175 -33.13 -10.71 20.43
C LYS A 175 -33.53 -12.08 20.99
N GLU A 176 -34.68 -12.62 20.58
CA GLU A 176 -35.19 -13.92 21.02
C GLU A 176 -34.46 -15.10 20.36
N ASP A 177 -34.00 -14.95 19.12
CA ASP A 177 -33.39 -16.03 18.34
C ASP A 177 -31.94 -16.30 18.76
N ILE A 178 -31.16 -15.28 19.14
CA ILE A 178 -29.78 -15.47 19.64
C ILE A 178 -29.80 -16.31 20.93
N LYS A 179 -30.77 -16.04 21.81
CA LYS A 179 -30.95 -16.79 23.06
C LYS A 179 -31.40 -18.23 22.77
N ALA A 180 -32.29 -18.42 21.79
CA ALA A 180 -32.75 -19.72 21.35
C ALA A 180 -31.61 -20.54 20.71
N ILE A 181 -30.83 -19.95 19.81
CA ILE A 181 -29.68 -20.60 19.13
C ILE A 181 -28.61 -21.00 20.14
N THR A 182 -28.28 -20.12 21.09
CA THR A 182 -27.29 -20.43 22.14
C THR A 182 -27.75 -21.58 23.03
N LYS A 183 -29.06 -21.64 23.33
CA LYS A 183 -29.66 -22.73 24.11
C LYS A 183 -29.68 -24.04 23.32
N THR A 184 -29.99 -23.98 22.03
CA THR A 184 -30.00 -25.14 21.12
C THR A 184 -28.60 -25.70 20.92
N ALA A 185 -27.60 -24.84 20.68
CA ALA A 185 -26.20 -25.22 20.54
C ALA A 185 -25.64 -25.84 21.84
N ARG A 186 -25.94 -25.25 23.01
CA ARG A 186 -25.59 -25.84 24.32
C ARG A 186 -26.27 -27.20 24.53
N SER A 187 -27.53 -27.34 24.12
CA SER A 187 -28.24 -28.62 24.22
C SER A 187 -27.65 -29.68 23.29
N ALA A 188 -27.20 -29.30 22.09
CA ALA A 188 -26.57 -30.20 21.14
C ALA A 188 -25.19 -30.68 21.66
N TYR A 189 -24.42 -29.78 22.27
CA TYR A 189 -23.13 -30.11 22.89
C TYR A 189 -23.28 -31.03 24.10
N LEU A 190 -24.22 -30.74 25.01
CA LEU A 190 -24.47 -31.60 26.16
C LEU A 190 -25.06 -32.97 25.77
N LYS A 191 -25.78 -33.05 24.64
CA LYS A 191 -26.28 -34.32 24.09
C LYS A 191 -25.19 -35.13 23.38
N SER A 192 -24.15 -34.50 22.84
CA SER A 192 -23.02 -35.21 22.20
C SER A 192 -21.93 -35.62 23.18
N MET A 193 -21.85 -35.02 24.37
CA MET A 193 -20.89 -35.42 25.41
C MET A 193 -20.93 -36.91 25.79
N PRO A 194 -22.10 -37.54 26.05
CA PRO A 194 -22.16 -38.97 26.36
C PRO A 194 -21.63 -39.85 25.23
N VAL A 195 -21.94 -39.47 23.98
CA VAL A 195 -21.52 -40.21 22.78
C VAL A 195 -20.01 -40.12 22.59
N MET A 196 -19.41 -38.95 22.81
CA MET A 196 -17.95 -38.77 22.79
C MET A 196 -17.26 -39.53 23.93
N THR A 197 -17.81 -39.52 25.15
CA THR A 197 -17.23 -40.31 26.26
C THR A 197 -17.31 -41.81 26.01
N VAL A 198 -18.39 -42.31 25.41
CA VAL A 198 -18.55 -43.75 25.10
C VAL A 198 -17.64 -44.18 23.94
N ILE A 199 -17.46 -43.34 22.91
CA ILE A 199 -16.51 -43.63 21.82
C ILE A 199 -15.05 -43.60 22.33
N SER A 200 -14.69 -42.68 23.20
CA SER A 200 -13.37 -42.66 23.84
C SER A 200 -13.13 -43.86 24.76
N LEU A 201 -14.15 -44.33 25.49
CA LEU A 201 -14.05 -45.53 26.33
C LEU A 201 -13.94 -46.81 25.47
N SER A 202 -14.66 -46.88 24.35
CA SER A 202 -14.65 -48.04 23.45
C SER A 202 -13.40 -48.13 22.58
N LEU A 203 -12.66 -47.03 22.37
CA LEU A 203 -11.34 -47.04 21.72
C LEU A 203 -10.19 -47.41 22.67
N MET A 204 -10.36 -47.17 23.98
CA MET A 204 -9.37 -47.52 25.00
C MET A 204 -9.35 -49.04 25.26
N ASP A 205 -10.52 -49.71 25.21
CA ASP A 205 -10.65 -51.17 25.40
C ASP A 205 -10.21 -52.00 24.18
N ALA A 206 -9.95 -51.37 23.03
CA ALA A 206 -9.48 -52.06 21.82
C ALA A 206 -7.94 -52.13 21.72
N SER A 207 -7.20 -51.55 22.68
CA SER A 207 -5.73 -51.45 22.62
C SER A 207 -4.97 -52.34 23.62
N ASP A 208 -5.63 -53.30 24.30
CA ASP A 208 -4.91 -54.27 25.13
C ASP A 208 -5.20 -55.73 24.70
N SER A 209 -4.58 -56.13 23.60
CA SER A 209 -4.28 -57.54 23.31
C SER A 209 -2.78 -57.76 23.44
N GLY A 210 -2.34 -58.04 24.67
CA GLY A 210 -0.92 -58.26 24.92
C GLY A 210 -0.58 -58.67 26.34
N GLY A 211 -1.01 -59.86 26.77
CA GLY A 211 -0.57 -60.39 28.07
C GLY A 211 -0.75 -61.89 28.25
N SER A 212 0.20 -62.69 27.77
CA SER A 212 0.40 -64.04 28.30
C SER A 212 0.96 -63.97 29.72
N SER A 213 0.09 -64.31 30.67
CA SER A 213 0.31 -65.15 31.85
C SER A 213 1.33 -64.75 32.93
N ARG A 214 0.81 -64.30 34.08
CA ARG A 214 0.95 -64.89 35.45
C ARG A 214 0.48 -63.83 36.46
N SER A 215 -0.23 -64.08 37.56
CA SER A 215 -0.90 -65.23 38.16
C SER A 215 -1.28 -64.74 39.57
N ILE A 216 -2.56 -64.88 40.00
CA ILE A 216 -2.99 -65.16 41.41
C ILE A 216 -2.77 -63.96 42.39
N GLN A 217 -3.72 -63.36 43.12
CA GLN A 217 -4.92 -63.80 43.85
C GLN A 217 -5.58 -62.52 44.45
N ILE A 218 -6.90 -62.30 44.33
CA ILE A 218 -7.95 -62.45 45.38
C ILE A 218 -8.22 -61.18 46.25
N LEU A 219 -9.49 -60.71 46.19
CA LEU A 219 -10.32 -59.97 47.19
C LEU A 219 -9.84 -58.57 47.64
N ASP A 220 -10.66 -57.55 47.91
CA ASP A 220 -12.10 -57.26 47.83
C ASP A 220 -12.23 -55.71 47.98
N PRO A 221 -13.27 -55.04 47.47
CA PRO A 221 -13.49 -53.61 47.61
C PRO A 221 -14.33 -53.30 48.87
N LEU A 222 -14.09 -52.12 49.47
CA LEU A 222 -14.73 -51.56 50.69
C LEU A 222 -14.00 -51.82 52.01
N ALA A 223 -13.00 -50.99 52.30
CA ALA A 223 -12.50 -50.60 53.63
C ALA A 223 -11.31 -49.67 53.34
N SER A 224 -11.02 -48.56 54.01
CA SER A 224 -11.43 -48.04 55.29
C SER A 224 -10.92 -46.59 55.33
N SER A 225 -11.63 -45.78 56.11
CA SER A 225 -11.12 -44.61 56.80
C SER A 225 -9.63 -44.64 57.17
N SER A 226 -8.93 -43.53 56.96
CA SER A 226 -8.25 -42.85 58.06
C SER A 226 -8.14 -41.35 57.74
N TRP A 227 -9.14 -40.59 58.21
CA TRP A 227 -8.82 -39.28 58.78
C TRP A 227 -8.09 -39.53 60.11
N GLU A 228 -7.36 -38.50 60.56
CA GLU A 228 -6.61 -38.43 61.83
C GLU A 228 -5.30 -39.26 61.89
N GLU A 229 -4.15 -38.78 62.36
CA GLU A 229 -3.73 -37.53 63.02
C GLU A 229 -2.21 -37.65 63.27
N ILE A 230 -1.59 -36.57 63.76
CA ILE A 230 -0.25 -36.47 64.37
C ILE A 230 0.85 -36.07 63.36
N LEU A 231 1.31 -34.82 63.35
CA LEU A 231 2.14 -34.28 64.44
C LEU A 231 1.69 -32.88 64.92
N TYR A 232 1.09 -32.93 66.10
CA TYR A 232 1.13 -31.94 67.17
C TYR A 232 2.43 -31.12 67.22
N SER A 233 2.23 -29.81 67.35
CA SER A 233 2.84 -28.90 68.33
C SER A 233 4.34 -29.04 68.67
N ALA A 234 5.08 -27.96 68.45
CA ALA A 234 5.61 -27.16 69.56
C ALA A 234 6.13 -25.81 69.05
N SER A 235 5.34 -24.76 69.33
CA SER A 235 5.76 -23.37 69.59
C SER A 235 6.92 -23.31 70.61
N PRO A 236 7.54 -22.14 70.91
CA PRO A 236 7.15 -20.77 70.59
C PRO A 236 8.17 -19.95 69.77
#